data_AF-A0A3M8PB39-F1
#
_entry.id   AF-A0A3M8PB39-F1
#
_cell.length_a   1.000
_cell.length_b   1.000
_cell.length_c   1.000
_cell.angle_alpha   90.00
_cell.angle_beta   90.00
_cell.angle_gamma   90.00
#
_symmetry.space_group_name_H-M   'P 1'
#
loop_
_entity.id
_entity.type
_entity.pdbx_description
1 polymer ?
#
loop_
_entity_poly.entity_id
_entity_poly.type
_entity_poly.pdbx_seq_one_letter_code
_entity_poly.pdbx_strand_id
1 'polypeptide(L)'
;MKYFTNERGYALLIVLLVVVLFLGLSATFIAGSLNNAQQEQTIDVSNQSVAAAEMGVLYYSADFELEIERVKKTVLEQTQIKLNSLIDCIKPPTGEDCDTAAERDSWEQEIDREMRKLYLEKVKSAITVMENEANNKKSPFSEEQINYLIKEVSSTEFKADNEDLTAIEIEMKIEGTSKETPNTLLSAFTVEVPDTFLNPNEAIKVDTAVVALDQDLTYDDIFSFAANSKSCGVLLEEVKAGTAEAPYECTAQVNESLASFIEDIKEKGFDPEDFRVYTQDFRSYACDNNCNNLNFEGINLVVDQNDAGAFNNMNNFVNGDLIIDGTLTTGNNLINLGKNGVKQNIIVKGLDVDNNIKNMYYTNFLVLGNEEGTDARLQWGKHFTVDNYSRLCIDIDRINQADLDRLSRELQFSNSGSLIYYSADLNKTFSLIDKKGRDRGTEVYVKRGETYTSFLQNCGVSLKDMQTMPTDVAVPNAIDTGFDFEVEY
;
A
#
# COMPACT_ATOMS: atom_id res chain seq x y z
N MET A 1 75.56 58.88 67.65
CA MET A 1 74.46 59.39 66.79
C MET A 1 73.81 58.19 66.11
N LYS A 2 72.50 57.97 66.32
CA LYS A 2 71.75 56.95 65.57
C LYS A 2 71.43 57.52 64.18
N TYR A 3 72.06 56.95 63.16
CA TYR A 3 71.71 57.21 61.77
C TYR A 3 70.41 56.47 61.46
N PHE A 4 69.31 57.21 61.29
CA PHE A 4 68.13 56.67 60.62
C PHE A 4 68.41 56.74 59.11
N THR A 5 68.78 55.61 58.52
CA THR A 5 68.87 55.46 57.06
C THR A 5 67.47 55.63 56.47
N ASN A 6 67.35 56.55 55.52
CA ASN A 6 66.10 56.92 54.89
C ASN A 6 65.73 55.88 53.82
N GLU A 7 65.24 54.72 54.25
CA GLU A 7 64.74 53.60 53.41
C GLU A 7 63.44 53.95 52.63
N ARG A 8 62.90 55.18 52.78
CA ARG A 8 61.58 55.59 52.25
C ARG A 8 61.47 55.53 50.72
N GLY A 9 62.58 55.61 49.99
CA GLY A 9 62.60 55.52 48.53
C GLY A 9 62.54 54.08 47.99
N TYR A 10 63.20 53.13 48.67
CA TYR A 10 63.23 51.72 48.25
C TYR A 10 61.89 51.02 48.48
N ALA A 11 61.20 51.32 49.58
CA ALA A 11 59.85 50.81 49.83
C ALA A 11 58.87 51.27 48.73
N LEU A 12 58.97 52.53 48.28
CA LEU A 12 58.15 53.06 47.18
C LEU A 12 58.44 52.33 45.87
N LEU A 13 59.71 52.09 45.54
CA LEU A 13 60.11 51.36 44.34
C LEU A 13 59.62 49.91 44.35
N ILE A 14 59.72 49.23 45.49
CA ILE A 14 59.23 47.85 45.63
C ILE A 14 57.71 47.82 45.47
N VAL A 15 56.97 48.73 46.12
CA VAL A 15 55.51 48.82 45.95
C VAL A 15 55.13 49.09 44.51
N LEU A 16 55.83 50.00 43.83
CA LEU A 16 55.57 50.31 42.42
C LEU A 16 55.88 49.12 41.50
N LEU A 17 56.97 48.41 41.74
CA LEU A 17 57.32 47.17 41.03
C LEU A 17 56.24 46.10 41.23
N VAL A 18 55.78 45.90 42.46
CA VAL A 18 54.73 44.94 42.80
C VAL A 18 53.42 45.30 42.11
N VAL A 19 53.03 46.58 42.08
CA VAL A 19 51.83 47.05 41.38
C VAL A 19 51.93 46.80 39.87
N VAL A 20 53.08 47.10 39.24
CA VAL A 20 53.29 46.83 37.81
C VAL A 20 53.24 45.34 37.51
N LEU A 21 53.82 44.50 38.38
CA LEU A 21 53.82 43.05 38.22
C LEU A 21 52.40 42.48 38.34
N PHE A 22 51.60 42.93 39.31
CA PHE A 22 50.20 42.54 39.44
C PHE A 22 49.33 43.01 38.27
N LEU A 23 49.56 44.22 37.74
CA LEU A 23 48.86 44.72 36.55
C LEU A 23 49.23 43.91 35.30
N GLY A 24 50.51 43.56 35.12
CA GLY A 24 50.96 42.72 34.02
C GLY A 24 50.38 41.31 34.05
N LEU A 25 50.34 40.68 35.23
CA LEU A 25 49.70 39.37 35.41
C LEU A 25 48.17 39.45 35.22
N SER A 26 47.50 40.46 35.77
CA SER A 26 46.06 40.64 35.60
C SER A 26 45.67 40.88 34.14
N ALA A 27 46.45 41.69 33.41
CA ALA A 27 46.22 41.95 32.00
C ALA A 27 46.38 40.68 31.13
N THR A 28 47.37 39.83 31.43
CA THR A 28 47.56 38.56 30.71
C THR A 28 46.44 37.56 30.98
N PHE A 29 45.93 37.48 32.22
CA PHE A 29 44.74 36.66 32.52
C PHE A 29 43.47 37.15 31.83
N ILE A 30 43.21 38.46 31.83
CA ILE A 30 42.05 39.04 31.15
C ILE A 30 42.14 38.82 29.63
N ALA A 31 43.33 39.04 29.04
CA ALA A 31 43.55 38.78 27.62
C ALA A 31 43.35 37.30 27.27
N GLY A 32 43.84 36.37 28.11
CA GLY A 32 43.63 34.94 27.95
C GLY A 32 42.14 34.55 28.03
N SER A 33 41.41 35.09 29.00
CA SER A 33 39.97 34.82 29.17
C SER A 33 39.14 35.35 28.01
N LEU A 34 39.45 36.55 27.50
CA LEU A 34 38.77 37.12 26.33
C LEU A 34 39.03 36.31 25.07
N ASN A 35 40.27 35.83 24.88
CA ASN A 35 40.63 35.00 23.75
C ASN A 35 39.90 33.64 23.78
N ASN A 36 39.81 33.00 24.95
CA ASN A 36 39.04 31.75 25.10
C ASN A 36 37.55 31.96 24.84
N ALA A 37 36.96 33.04 25.38
CA ALA A 37 35.55 33.35 25.13
C ALA A 37 35.26 33.63 23.65
N GLN A 38 36.17 34.30 22.94
CA GLN A 38 36.05 34.50 21.49
C GLN A 38 36.15 33.18 20.73
N GLN A 39 37.08 32.29 21.09
CA GLN A 39 37.21 30.97 20.46
C GLN A 39 35.97 30.11 20.68
N GLU A 40 35.44 30.07 21.90
CA GLU A 40 34.22 29.34 22.22
C GLU A 40 33.02 29.88 21.43
N GLN A 41 32.88 31.21 21.33
CA GLN A 41 31.83 31.82 20.53
C GLN A 41 31.96 31.51 19.04
N THR A 42 33.18 31.47 18.48
CA THR A 42 33.40 31.08 17.09
C THR A 42 33.04 29.61 16.84
N ILE A 43 33.40 28.70 17.75
CA ILE A 43 33.05 27.28 17.63
C ILE A 43 31.55 27.07 17.76
N ASP A 44 30.89 27.72 18.73
CA ASP A 44 29.44 27.61 18.93
C ASP A 44 28.67 28.12 17.71
N VAL A 45 29.06 29.27 17.16
CA VAL A 45 28.46 29.80 15.92
C VAL A 45 28.68 28.86 14.74
N SER A 46 29.87 28.27 14.61
CA SER A 46 30.16 27.27 13.58
C SER A 46 29.26 26.03 13.76
N ASN A 47 29.16 25.49 14.96
CA ASN A 47 28.30 24.32 15.24
C ASN A 47 26.84 24.63 14.95
N GLN A 48 26.35 25.82 15.32
CA GLN A 48 24.99 26.26 14.99
C GLN A 48 24.75 26.37 13.48
N SER A 49 25.74 26.83 12.71
CA SER A 49 25.62 26.88 11.25
C SER A 49 25.61 25.49 10.60
N VAL A 50 26.33 24.51 11.14
CA VAL A 50 26.23 23.10 10.70
C VAL A 50 24.86 22.53 11.05
N ALA A 51 24.39 22.70 12.29
CA ALA A 51 23.05 22.27 12.70
C ALA A 51 21.95 22.92 11.84
N ALA A 52 22.12 24.18 11.45
CA ALA A 52 21.21 24.85 10.52
C ALA A 52 21.18 24.17 9.15
N ALA A 53 22.35 23.77 8.63
CA ALA A 53 22.45 23.04 7.38
C ALA A 53 21.79 21.67 7.49
N GLU A 54 21.99 20.93 8.59
CA GLU A 54 21.32 19.65 8.86
C GLU A 54 19.79 19.79 8.88
N MET A 55 19.27 20.83 9.53
CA MET A 55 17.83 21.13 9.52
C MET A 55 17.32 21.40 8.10
N GLY A 56 18.09 22.13 7.29
CA GLY A 56 17.76 22.38 5.89
C GLY A 56 17.73 21.11 5.05
N VAL A 57 18.74 20.25 5.20
CA VAL A 57 18.80 18.93 4.55
C VAL A 57 17.55 18.11 4.90
N LEU A 58 17.19 17.99 6.19
CA LEU A 58 16.01 17.24 6.62
C LEU A 58 14.71 17.84 6.05
N TYR A 59 14.58 19.17 6.06
CA TYR A 59 13.39 19.84 5.54
C TYR A 59 13.18 19.57 4.05
N TYR A 60 14.21 19.79 3.22
CA TYR A 60 14.10 19.64 1.78
C TYR A 60 13.98 18.19 1.32
N SER A 61 14.64 17.26 2.01
CA SER A 61 14.54 15.84 1.68
C SER A 61 13.12 15.31 1.96
N ALA A 62 12.54 15.65 3.12
CA ALA A 62 11.19 15.24 3.46
C ALA A 62 10.12 15.87 2.55
N ASP A 63 10.31 17.13 2.14
CA ASP A 63 9.40 17.79 1.19
C ASP A 63 9.47 17.12 -0.19
N PHE A 64 10.67 16.77 -0.65
CA PHE A 64 10.84 16.08 -1.92
C PHE A 64 10.27 14.66 -1.92
N GLU A 65 10.47 13.89 -0.84
CA GLU A 65 9.87 12.57 -0.66
C GLU A 65 8.34 12.63 -0.83
N LEU A 66 7.69 13.62 -0.20
CA LEU A 66 6.25 13.84 -0.34
C LEU A 66 5.82 14.18 -1.78
N GLU A 67 6.63 14.91 -2.53
CA GLU A 67 6.35 15.18 -3.95
C GLU A 67 6.48 13.91 -4.80
N ILE A 68 7.51 13.07 -4.55
CA ILE A 68 7.68 11.80 -5.26
C ILE A 68 6.49 10.86 -5.01
N GLU A 69 5.97 10.79 -3.78
CA GLU A 69 4.76 10.00 -3.48
C GLU A 69 3.53 10.50 -4.27
N ARG A 70 3.39 11.81 -4.48
CA ARG A 70 2.32 12.36 -5.33
C ARG A 70 2.53 12.04 -6.80
N VAL A 71 3.78 12.04 -7.27
CA VAL A 71 4.12 11.63 -8.64
C VAL A 71 3.69 10.18 -8.86
N LYS A 72 4.08 9.26 -7.98
CA LYS A 72 3.71 7.84 -8.07
C LYS A 72 2.20 7.64 -8.13
N LYS A 73 1.47 8.28 -7.21
CA LYS A 73 0.00 8.22 -7.20
C LYS A 73 -0.61 8.68 -8.51
N THR A 74 -0.12 9.79 -9.06
CA THR A 74 -0.60 10.33 -10.33
C THR A 74 -0.34 9.35 -11.48
N VAL A 75 0.86 8.77 -11.56
CA VAL A 75 1.22 7.80 -12.60
C VAL A 75 0.35 6.55 -12.49
N LEU A 76 0.12 6.06 -11.27
CA LEU A 76 -0.74 4.91 -11.01
C LEU A 76 -2.19 5.15 -11.48
N GLU A 77 -2.76 6.31 -11.15
CA GLU A 77 -4.11 6.69 -11.60
C GLU A 77 -4.19 6.75 -13.13
N GLN A 78 -3.18 7.34 -13.80
CA GLN A 78 -3.12 7.39 -15.27
C GLN A 78 -2.93 6.01 -15.91
N THR A 79 -2.13 5.14 -15.28
CA THR A 79 -1.94 3.75 -15.71
C THR A 79 -3.28 3.03 -15.70
N GLN A 80 -4.03 3.16 -14.62
CA GLN A 80 -5.33 2.53 -14.47
C GLN A 80 -6.35 3.04 -15.51
N ILE A 81 -6.37 4.35 -15.79
CA ILE A 81 -7.23 4.94 -16.84
C ILE A 81 -6.91 4.36 -18.22
N LYS A 82 -5.61 4.26 -18.57
CA LYS A 82 -5.18 3.70 -19.85
C LYS A 82 -5.52 2.22 -19.97
N LEU A 83 -5.32 1.44 -18.90
CA LEU A 83 -5.74 0.04 -18.87
C LEU A 83 -7.26 -0.11 -19.01
N ASN A 84 -8.04 0.78 -18.40
CA ASN A 84 -9.50 0.76 -18.55
C ASN A 84 -9.92 1.01 -20.00
N SER A 85 -9.17 1.86 -20.73
CA SER A 85 -9.39 2.09 -22.16
C SER A 85 -9.08 0.85 -23.00
N LEU A 86 -8.00 0.11 -22.69
CA LEU A 86 -7.69 -1.16 -23.33
C LEU A 86 -8.80 -2.19 -23.05
N ILE A 87 -9.25 -2.30 -21.80
CA ILE A 87 -10.36 -3.18 -21.42
C ILE A 87 -11.62 -2.83 -22.20
N ASP A 88 -11.97 -1.55 -22.30
CA ASP A 88 -13.14 -1.11 -23.06
C ASP A 88 -13.03 -1.38 -24.56
N CYS A 89 -11.81 -1.37 -25.13
CA CYS A 89 -11.60 -1.81 -26.50
C CYS A 89 -11.88 -3.32 -26.68
N ILE A 90 -11.45 -4.14 -25.72
CA ILE A 90 -11.59 -5.60 -25.78
C ILE A 90 -13.07 -6.01 -25.69
N LYS A 91 -13.87 -5.23 -24.95
CA LYS A 91 -15.30 -5.46 -24.77
C LYS A 91 -16.04 -5.52 -26.13
N PRO A 92 -17.02 -6.43 -26.29
CA PRO A 92 -17.82 -6.50 -27.51
C PRO A 92 -18.63 -5.22 -27.79
N PRO A 93 -18.68 -4.74 -29.05
CA PRO A 93 -17.90 -5.23 -30.18
C PRO A 93 -16.43 -4.84 -30.02
N THR A 94 -15.54 -5.84 -30.09
CA THR A 94 -14.10 -5.66 -29.93
C THR A 94 -13.60 -4.66 -30.96
N GLY A 95 -12.83 -3.67 -30.51
CA GLY A 95 -12.21 -2.68 -31.38
C GLY A 95 -11.15 -3.30 -32.28
N GLU A 96 -10.98 -2.74 -33.48
CA GLU A 96 -9.99 -3.24 -34.46
C GLU A 96 -8.55 -3.20 -33.93
N ASP A 97 -8.25 -2.26 -33.01
CA ASP A 97 -6.91 -2.06 -32.45
C ASP A 97 -6.56 -2.99 -31.27
N CYS A 98 -7.43 -3.94 -30.90
CA CYS A 98 -7.22 -4.85 -29.77
C CYS A 98 -7.78 -6.27 -30.00
N ASP A 99 -8.08 -6.61 -31.25
CA ASP A 99 -8.70 -7.90 -31.64
C ASP A 99 -7.71 -9.06 -31.43
N THR A 100 -6.42 -8.83 -31.71
CA THR A 100 -5.37 -9.85 -31.56
C THR A 100 -4.59 -9.70 -30.25
N ALA A 101 -4.03 -10.82 -29.76
CA ALA A 101 -3.15 -10.81 -28.60
C ALA A 101 -1.92 -9.91 -28.82
N ALA A 102 -1.34 -9.92 -30.02
CA ALA A 102 -0.19 -9.10 -30.35
C ALA A 102 -0.49 -7.59 -30.30
N GLU A 103 -1.70 -7.17 -30.70
CA GLU A 103 -2.14 -5.77 -30.59
C GLU A 103 -2.31 -5.34 -29.13
N ARG A 104 -2.89 -6.23 -28.30
CA ARG A 104 -3.04 -5.98 -26.86
C ARG A 104 -1.70 -5.89 -26.15
N ASP A 105 -0.79 -6.82 -26.41
CA ASP A 105 0.57 -6.79 -25.87
C ASP A 105 1.31 -5.51 -26.31
N SER A 106 1.12 -5.09 -27.56
CA SER A 106 1.69 -3.83 -28.07
C SER A 106 1.09 -2.61 -27.37
N TRP A 107 -0.21 -2.64 -27.02
CA TRP A 107 -0.86 -1.56 -26.29
C TRP A 107 -0.37 -1.51 -24.84
N GLU A 108 -0.24 -2.65 -24.16
CA GLU A 108 0.33 -2.71 -22.81
C GLU A 108 1.77 -2.18 -22.78
N GLN A 109 2.60 -2.54 -23.77
CA GLN A 109 3.95 -1.97 -23.92
C GLN A 109 3.94 -0.45 -24.15
N GLU A 110 2.98 0.05 -24.92
CA GLU A 110 2.83 1.50 -25.11
C GLU A 110 2.40 2.19 -23.81
N ILE A 111 1.48 1.61 -23.05
CA ILE A 111 1.07 2.11 -21.73
C ILE A 111 2.30 2.18 -20.83
N ASP A 112 3.09 1.11 -20.75
CA ASP A 112 4.29 1.07 -19.91
C ASP A 112 5.30 2.16 -20.30
N ARG A 113 5.60 2.31 -21.59
CA ARG A 113 6.49 3.36 -22.11
C ARG A 113 5.97 4.77 -21.80
N GLU A 114 4.68 5.01 -21.98
CA GLU A 114 4.05 6.31 -21.69
C GLU A 114 4.06 6.62 -20.19
N MET A 115 3.81 5.63 -19.33
CA MET A 115 3.82 5.80 -17.87
C MET A 115 5.23 6.03 -17.35
N ARG A 116 6.23 5.33 -17.90
CA ARG A 116 7.65 5.60 -17.65
C ARG A 116 8.01 7.03 -18.01
N LYS A 117 7.60 7.48 -19.19
CA LYS A 117 7.83 8.86 -19.64
C LYS A 117 7.17 9.88 -18.72
N LEU A 118 5.91 9.66 -18.36
CA LEU A 118 5.17 10.52 -17.45
C LEU A 118 5.85 10.58 -16.07
N TYR A 119 6.31 9.45 -15.55
CA TYR A 119 7.03 9.37 -14.28
C TYR A 119 8.30 10.23 -14.32
N LEU A 120 9.17 10.03 -15.32
CA LEU A 120 10.41 10.77 -15.47
C LEU A 120 10.17 12.28 -15.69
N GLU A 121 9.17 12.68 -16.48
CA GLU A 121 8.80 14.09 -16.66
C GLU A 121 8.36 14.74 -15.33
N LYS A 122 7.60 14.01 -14.52
CA LYS A 122 7.12 14.48 -13.22
C LYS A 122 8.24 14.56 -12.18
N VAL A 123 9.13 13.58 -12.12
CA VAL A 123 10.33 13.62 -11.27
C VAL A 123 11.22 14.81 -11.66
N LYS A 124 11.46 15.01 -12.95
CA LYS A 124 12.20 16.18 -13.44
C LYS A 124 11.54 17.50 -13.04
N SER A 125 10.22 17.58 -13.14
CA SER A 125 9.47 18.75 -12.68
C SER A 125 9.63 18.98 -11.17
N ALA A 126 9.68 17.94 -10.35
CA ALA A 126 9.90 18.05 -8.91
C ALA A 126 11.32 18.57 -8.61
N ILE A 127 12.34 18.05 -9.30
CA ILE A 127 13.73 18.53 -9.21
C ILE A 127 13.80 20.01 -9.60
N THR A 128 13.16 20.41 -10.71
CA THR A 128 13.14 21.81 -11.14
C THR A 128 12.44 22.73 -10.13
N VAL A 129 11.40 22.27 -9.43
CA VAL A 129 10.78 23.06 -8.34
C VAL A 129 11.80 23.30 -7.21
N MET A 130 12.56 22.28 -6.83
CA MET A 130 13.61 22.40 -5.83
C MET A 130 14.76 23.32 -6.28
N GLU A 131 15.20 23.20 -7.53
CA GLU A 131 16.18 24.13 -8.15
C GLU A 131 15.70 25.58 -8.09
N ASN A 132 14.40 25.82 -8.30
CA ASN A 132 13.81 27.16 -8.20
C ASN A 132 13.75 27.70 -6.76
N GLU A 133 13.81 26.83 -5.75
CA GLU A 133 13.99 27.23 -4.35
C GLU A 133 15.44 27.57 -4.00
N ALA A 134 16.40 27.38 -4.92
CA ALA A 134 17.79 27.72 -4.69
C ALA A 134 17.96 29.20 -4.30
N ASN A 135 18.80 29.44 -3.31
CA ASN A 135 19.09 30.72 -2.68
C ASN A 135 17.90 31.35 -1.93
N ASN A 136 16.78 30.66 -1.78
CA ASN A 136 15.68 31.11 -0.94
C ASN A 136 15.99 30.83 0.54
N LYS A 137 16.23 31.89 1.29
CA LYS A 137 16.65 31.82 2.70
C LYS A 137 15.46 31.53 3.61
N LYS A 138 15.52 30.41 4.34
CA LYS A 138 14.54 30.05 5.38
C LYS A 138 15.10 30.39 6.76
N SER A 139 14.28 31.03 7.59
CA SER A 139 14.62 31.42 8.97
C SER A 139 13.65 30.71 9.92
N PRO A 140 14.03 29.54 10.49
CA PRO A 140 13.14 28.78 11.36
C PRO A 140 12.83 29.50 12.68
N PHE A 141 13.75 30.36 13.14
CA PHE A 141 13.62 31.12 14.38
C PHE A 141 13.83 32.61 14.09
N SER A 142 12.90 33.46 14.54
CA SER A 142 12.96 34.91 14.29
C SER A 142 13.97 35.65 15.16
N GLU A 143 14.38 35.07 16.28
CA GLU A 143 15.29 35.69 17.27
C GLU A 143 16.74 35.24 17.10
N GLU A 144 16.95 34.04 16.56
CA GLU A 144 18.28 33.48 16.31
C GLU A 144 18.65 33.80 14.86
N GLN A 145 19.86 34.31 14.62
CA GLN A 145 20.36 34.60 13.26
C GLN A 145 20.71 33.30 12.49
N ILE A 146 19.94 32.24 12.70
CA ILE A 146 20.09 30.90 12.14
C ILE A 146 19.19 30.77 10.91
N ASN A 147 19.78 30.34 9.81
CA ASN A 147 19.09 30.23 8.54
C ASN A 147 19.64 29.05 7.73
N TYR A 148 18.87 28.55 6.80
CA TYR A 148 19.35 27.60 5.80
C TYR A 148 18.78 27.91 4.42
N LEU A 149 19.47 27.45 3.38
CA LEU A 149 19.04 27.54 1.99
C LEU A 149 19.70 26.46 1.14
N ILE A 150 19.06 26.14 0.02
CA ILE A 150 19.68 25.37 -1.06
C ILE A 150 20.65 26.27 -1.82
N LYS A 151 21.93 25.88 -1.93
CA LYS A 151 22.89 26.55 -2.81
C LYS A 151 22.80 26.05 -4.23
N GLU A 152 22.71 24.74 -4.36
CA GLU A 152 22.85 24.03 -5.62
C GLU A 152 22.09 22.71 -5.51
N VAL A 153 21.43 22.33 -6.59
CA VAL A 153 20.84 21.01 -6.79
C VAL A 153 21.41 20.50 -8.09
N SER A 154 21.80 19.23 -8.10
CA SER A 154 22.17 18.53 -9.32
C SER A 154 21.53 17.15 -9.32
N SER A 155 21.40 16.55 -10.49
CA SER A 155 20.88 15.18 -10.62
C SER A 155 21.59 14.46 -11.75
N THR A 156 21.56 13.13 -11.72
CA THR A 156 21.96 12.31 -12.87
C THR A 156 21.24 12.83 -14.11
N GLU A 157 21.95 13.07 -15.21
CA GLU A 157 21.28 13.55 -16.42
C GLU A 157 20.40 12.44 -17.01
N PHE A 158 19.10 12.70 -17.12
CA PHE A 158 18.16 11.77 -17.75
C PHE A 158 17.21 12.47 -18.72
N LYS A 159 16.72 11.66 -19.67
CA LYS A 159 15.66 12.03 -20.61
C LYS A 159 14.39 11.26 -20.26
N ALA A 160 13.25 11.82 -20.65
CA ALA A 160 11.95 11.22 -20.39
C ALA A 160 11.74 9.86 -21.11
N ASP A 161 12.56 9.55 -22.11
CA ASP A 161 12.52 8.31 -22.90
C ASP A 161 13.65 7.32 -22.55
N ASN A 162 14.30 7.48 -21.39
CA ASN A 162 15.42 6.62 -21.01
C ASN A 162 14.93 5.25 -20.49
N GLU A 163 14.94 4.24 -21.37
CA GLU A 163 14.47 2.87 -21.07
C GLU A 163 15.39 2.12 -20.08
N ASP A 164 16.70 2.42 -20.09
CA ASP A 164 17.69 1.68 -19.27
C ASP A 164 17.93 2.30 -17.88
N LEU A 165 17.26 3.41 -17.56
CA LEU A 165 17.47 4.12 -16.30
C LEU A 165 16.82 3.38 -15.13
N THR A 166 17.61 2.89 -14.18
CA THR A 166 17.07 2.17 -13.00
C THR A 166 16.96 3.06 -11.76
N ALA A 167 17.70 4.17 -11.71
CA ALA A 167 17.68 5.09 -10.60
C ALA A 167 18.13 6.51 -11.02
N ILE A 168 17.68 7.52 -10.29
CA ILE A 168 18.09 8.92 -10.42
C ILE A 168 18.72 9.34 -9.10
N GLU A 169 20.01 9.68 -9.13
CA GLU A 169 20.71 10.26 -8.00
C GLU A 169 20.54 11.78 -8.03
N ILE A 170 20.17 12.36 -6.89
CA ILE A 170 19.93 13.80 -6.74
C ILE A 170 20.82 14.29 -5.60
N GLU A 171 21.70 15.22 -5.92
CA GLU A 171 22.61 15.86 -4.97
C GLU A 171 22.13 17.27 -4.64
N MET A 172 22.07 17.58 -3.35
CA MET A 172 21.73 18.90 -2.83
C MET A 172 22.87 19.43 -1.97
N LYS A 173 23.23 20.68 -2.25
CA LYS A 173 24.17 21.44 -1.44
C LYS A 173 23.41 22.43 -0.58
N ILE A 174 23.41 22.24 0.73
CA ILE A 174 22.66 23.08 1.67
C ILE A 174 23.62 23.95 2.48
N GLU A 175 23.41 25.27 2.46
CA GLU A 175 24.13 26.20 3.32
C GLU A 175 23.29 26.54 4.55
N GLY A 176 23.86 26.29 5.73
CA GLY A 176 23.37 26.80 7.01
C GLY A 176 24.20 27.99 7.46
N THR A 177 23.56 29.04 7.99
CA THR A 177 24.22 30.27 8.40
C THR A 177 23.78 30.67 9.79
N SER A 178 24.73 30.82 10.73
CA SER A 178 24.51 31.41 12.06
C SER A 178 25.42 32.63 12.23
N LYS A 179 24.86 33.78 12.66
CA LYS A 179 25.60 35.04 12.89
C LYS A 179 26.63 35.36 11.79
N GLU A 180 26.21 35.24 10.53
CA GLU A 180 27.02 35.46 9.31
C GLU A 180 28.13 34.44 9.02
N THR A 181 28.24 33.35 9.79
CA THR A 181 29.13 32.23 9.51
C THR A 181 28.37 31.15 8.72
N PRO A 182 28.70 30.92 7.44
CA PRO A 182 28.11 29.85 6.65
C PRO A 182 28.88 28.54 6.85
N ASN A 183 28.16 27.43 6.88
CA ASN A 183 28.68 26.08 6.67
C ASN A 183 27.79 25.37 5.66
N THR A 184 28.37 24.42 4.92
CA THR A 184 27.67 23.75 3.83
C THR A 184 27.75 22.24 4.02
N LEU A 185 26.64 21.56 3.79
CA LEU A 185 26.54 20.11 3.75
C LEU A 185 26.16 19.66 2.34
N LEU A 186 26.68 18.51 1.95
CA LEU A 186 26.26 17.80 0.75
C LEU A 186 25.34 16.65 1.18
N SER A 187 24.19 16.55 0.53
CA SER A 187 23.26 15.45 0.73
C SER A 187 22.92 14.86 -0.62
N ALA A 188 22.88 13.54 -0.70
CA ALA A 188 22.48 12.81 -1.90
C ALA A 188 21.33 11.88 -1.55
N PHE A 189 20.39 11.73 -2.47
CA PHE A 189 19.35 10.73 -2.36
C PHE A 189 19.02 10.12 -3.71
N THR A 190 18.57 8.87 -3.67
CA THR A 190 18.30 8.07 -4.87
C THR A 190 16.82 7.82 -5.03
N VAL A 191 16.29 8.10 -6.22
CA VAL A 191 14.92 7.78 -6.62
C VAL A 191 14.95 6.59 -7.59
N GLU A 192 14.39 5.46 -7.18
CA GLU A 192 14.28 4.27 -8.04
C GLU A 192 13.28 4.48 -9.18
N VAL A 193 13.62 3.97 -10.36
CA VAL A 193 12.76 3.98 -11.55
C VAL A 193 12.27 2.55 -11.78
N PRO A 194 10.96 2.28 -11.71
CA PRO A 194 10.42 0.93 -11.93
C PRO A 194 10.75 0.39 -13.32
N ASP A 195 11.07 -0.90 -13.41
CA ASP A 195 11.25 -1.59 -14.69
C ASP A 195 9.94 -1.66 -15.49
N THR A 196 8.80 -1.78 -14.80
CA THR A 196 7.46 -1.77 -15.38
C THR A 196 6.43 -1.17 -14.44
N PHE A 197 5.45 -0.49 -15.03
CA PHE A 197 4.25 0.08 -14.39
C PHE A 197 3.05 -0.87 -14.46
N LEU A 198 3.21 -2.03 -15.10
CA LEU A 198 2.20 -3.08 -15.24
C LEU A 198 2.66 -4.35 -14.52
N ASN A 199 1.72 -5.08 -13.93
CA ASN A 199 1.97 -6.40 -13.35
C ASN A 199 1.25 -7.47 -14.19
N PRO A 200 1.99 -8.19 -15.06
CA PRO A 200 1.40 -9.23 -15.90
C PRO A 200 0.96 -10.47 -15.10
N ASN A 201 1.49 -10.67 -13.89
CA ASN A 201 1.16 -11.82 -13.05
C ASN A 201 -0.21 -11.67 -12.35
N GLU A 202 -0.80 -10.47 -12.35
CA GLU A 202 -2.07 -10.14 -11.69
C GLU A 202 -3.16 -9.72 -12.70
N ALA A 203 -3.16 -10.35 -13.87
CA ALA A 203 -4.07 -9.99 -14.96
C ALA A 203 -5.57 -10.09 -14.57
N ILE A 204 -6.35 -9.14 -15.08
CA ILE A 204 -7.82 -9.16 -15.09
C ILE A 204 -8.26 -9.88 -16.37
N LYS A 205 -9.26 -10.74 -16.23
CA LYS A 205 -9.91 -11.42 -17.35
C LYS A 205 -10.90 -10.45 -18.02
N VAL A 206 -10.91 -10.38 -19.35
CA VAL A 206 -11.90 -9.60 -20.10
C VAL A 206 -12.58 -10.51 -21.11
N ASP A 207 -13.90 -10.46 -21.12
CA ASP A 207 -14.71 -11.23 -22.07
C ASP A 207 -14.38 -10.79 -23.50
N THR A 208 -13.92 -11.73 -24.31
CA THR A 208 -13.91 -11.59 -25.77
C THR A 208 -15.02 -12.45 -26.35
N ALA A 209 -15.65 -11.98 -27.42
CA ALA A 209 -16.72 -12.73 -28.04
C ALA A 209 -16.19 -14.03 -28.68
N VAL A 210 -16.36 -15.15 -27.97
CA VAL A 210 -16.43 -16.49 -28.58
C VAL A 210 -17.70 -17.15 -28.06
N VAL A 211 -18.66 -17.37 -28.97
CA VAL A 211 -19.83 -18.21 -28.68
C VAL A 211 -19.34 -19.65 -28.59
N ALA A 212 -19.04 -20.09 -27.37
CA ALA A 212 -19.22 -21.47 -26.95
C ALA A 212 -20.13 -21.40 -25.72
N LEU A 213 -21.36 -21.88 -25.88
CA LEU A 213 -22.29 -22.11 -24.78
C LEU A 213 -21.71 -23.24 -23.92
N ASP A 214 -21.07 -22.87 -22.81
CA ASP A 214 -20.99 -23.72 -21.62
C ASP A 214 -21.61 -22.93 -20.47
N GLN A 215 -22.28 -23.61 -19.54
CA GLN A 215 -23.26 -23.07 -18.59
C GLN A 215 -22.81 -21.76 -17.91
N ASP A 216 -23.68 -20.74 -17.95
CA ASP A 216 -23.48 -19.51 -17.17
C ASP A 216 -23.31 -19.86 -15.69
N LEU A 217 -22.28 -19.29 -15.05
CA LEU A 217 -22.14 -19.33 -13.61
C LEU A 217 -23.35 -18.65 -12.98
N THR A 218 -24.01 -19.34 -12.05
CA THR A 218 -25.17 -18.86 -11.32
C THR A 218 -24.83 -18.58 -9.87
N TYR A 219 -25.71 -17.85 -9.20
CA TYR A 219 -25.61 -17.59 -7.76
C TYR A 219 -25.59 -18.90 -6.95
N ASP A 220 -26.36 -19.89 -7.39
CA ASP A 220 -26.45 -21.22 -6.76
C ASP A 220 -25.16 -22.02 -6.90
N ASP A 221 -24.37 -21.81 -7.96
CA ASP A 221 -23.09 -22.50 -8.13
C ASP A 221 -22.06 -22.08 -7.06
N ILE A 222 -22.24 -20.90 -6.45
CA ILE A 222 -21.39 -20.38 -5.38
C ILE A 222 -21.84 -20.89 -4.02
N PHE A 223 -23.13 -20.70 -3.71
CA PHE A 223 -23.69 -20.93 -2.38
C PHE A 223 -24.40 -22.27 -2.22
N SER A 224 -24.36 -23.16 -3.21
CA SER A 224 -24.94 -24.50 -3.09
C SER A 224 -24.28 -25.28 -1.95
N PHE A 225 -24.90 -25.21 -0.78
CA PHE A 225 -24.55 -26.00 0.39
C PHE A 225 -25.24 -27.36 0.27
N ALA A 226 -24.73 -28.22 -0.62
CA ALA A 226 -25.08 -29.63 -0.61
C ALA A 226 -24.15 -30.36 0.35
N ALA A 227 -24.43 -30.29 1.66
CA ALA A 227 -23.64 -31.00 2.66
C ALA A 227 -23.45 -32.46 2.23
N ASN A 228 -22.21 -32.84 1.91
CA ASN A 228 -21.90 -34.20 1.55
C ASN A 228 -22.20 -35.09 2.75
N SER A 229 -22.90 -36.21 2.54
CA SER A 229 -23.07 -37.22 3.59
C SER A 229 -21.74 -37.82 4.08
N LYS A 230 -20.64 -37.59 3.36
CA LYS A 230 -19.30 -38.10 3.65
C LYS A 230 -18.52 -37.15 4.58
N SER A 231 -18.01 -37.68 5.69
CA SER A 231 -17.12 -36.93 6.58
C SER A 231 -15.71 -36.77 6.01
N CYS A 232 -14.97 -35.77 6.48
CA CYS A 232 -13.61 -35.52 6.01
C CYS A 232 -12.65 -36.66 6.37
N GLY A 233 -12.79 -37.27 7.55
CA GLY A 233 -12.06 -38.49 7.88
C GLY A 233 -12.34 -39.67 6.92
N VAL A 234 -13.59 -39.86 6.47
CA VAL A 234 -13.93 -40.94 5.53
C VAL A 234 -13.40 -40.64 4.13
N LEU A 235 -13.56 -39.41 3.65
CA LEU A 235 -13.00 -39.00 2.36
C LEU A 235 -11.50 -39.21 2.32
N LEU A 236 -10.79 -38.85 3.39
CA LEU A 236 -9.35 -39.03 3.46
C LEU A 236 -8.92 -40.50 3.34
N GLU A 237 -9.65 -41.42 3.98
CA GLU A 237 -9.38 -42.87 3.84
C GLU A 237 -9.67 -43.39 2.42
N GLU A 238 -10.70 -42.89 1.75
CA GLU A 238 -11.00 -43.25 0.36
C GLU A 238 -9.98 -42.67 -0.63
N VAL A 239 -9.53 -41.44 -0.41
CA VAL A 239 -8.45 -40.81 -1.18
C VAL A 239 -7.15 -41.61 -1.00
N LYS A 240 -6.81 -42.01 0.24
CA LYS A 240 -5.68 -42.91 0.53
C LYS A 240 -5.82 -44.27 -0.17
N ALA A 241 -7.02 -44.80 -0.26
CA ALA A 241 -7.31 -46.07 -0.93
C ALA A 241 -7.35 -45.94 -2.47
N GLY A 242 -7.27 -44.73 -3.02
CA GLY A 242 -7.41 -44.46 -4.45
C GLY A 242 -8.82 -44.73 -4.98
N THR A 243 -9.83 -44.67 -4.12
CA THR A 243 -11.24 -44.95 -4.45
C THR A 243 -12.11 -43.70 -4.52
N ALA A 244 -11.59 -42.54 -4.14
CA ALA A 244 -12.28 -41.26 -4.28
C ALA A 244 -12.05 -40.67 -5.68
N GLU A 245 -13.07 -40.01 -6.22
CA GLU A 245 -13.00 -39.23 -7.46
C GLU A 245 -13.11 -37.75 -7.12
N ALA A 246 -12.37 -36.90 -7.84
CA ALA A 246 -12.42 -35.45 -7.68
C ALA A 246 -13.73 -34.87 -8.26
N PRO A 247 -14.24 -33.72 -7.75
CA PRO A 247 -13.68 -32.91 -6.67
C PRO A 247 -13.79 -33.59 -5.29
N TYR A 248 -12.77 -33.40 -4.44
CA TYR A 248 -12.72 -34.03 -3.13
C TYR A 248 -13.52 -33.21 -2.11
N GLU A 249 -14.78 -33.60 -1.92
CA GLU A 249 -15.72 -32.86 -1.07
C GLU A 249 -16.09 -33.63 0.20
N CYS A 250 -16.06 -32.98 1.36
CA CYS A 250 -16.45 -33.59 2.63
C CYS A 250 -17.09 -32.62 3.61
N THR A 251 -17.75 -33.16 4.63
CA THR A 251 -18.31 -32.37 5.74
C THR A 251 -17.56 -32.61 7.04
N ALA A 252 -17.06 -31.53 7.63
CA ALA A 252 -16.35 -31.52 8.91
C ALA A 252 -17.25 -32.05 10.04
N GLN A 253 -16.70 -32.90 10.90
CA GLN A 253 -17.39 -33.46 12.06
C GLN A 253 -17.02 -32.74 13.35
N VAL A 254 -17.88 -32.90 14.35
CA VAL A 254 -17.61 -32.43 15.72
C VAL A 254 -16.34 -33.12 16.23
N ASN A 255 -15.31 -32.32 16.57
CA ASN A 255 -13.94 -32.71 16.97
C ASN A 255 -12.89 -32.89 15.84
N GLU A 256 -13.24 -32.64 14.58
CA GLU A 256 -12.22 -32.44 13.53
C GLU A 256 -11.72 -30.99 13.57
N SER A 257 -10.49 -30.75 13.11
CA SER A 257 -9.95 -29.41 12.94
C SER A 257 -9.35 -29.27 11.55
N LEU A 258 -9.44 -28.06 10.97
CA LEU A 258 -8.88 -27.76 9.67
C LEU A 258 -7.36 -27.97 9.64
N ALA A 259 -6.67 -27.57 10.71
CA ALA A 259 -5.22 -27.72 10.81
C ALA A 259 -4.78 -29.19 10.74
N SER A 260 -5.46 -30.08 11.47
CA SER A 260 -5.17 -31.52 11.41
C SER A 260 -5.52 -32.12 10.05
N PHE A 261 -6.61 -31.67 9.43
CA PHE A 261 -6.99 -32.12 8.09
C PHE A 261 -5.96 -31.72 7.01
N ILE A 262 -5.46 -30.48 7.06
CA ILE A 262 -4.38 -30.01 6.17
C ILE A 262 -3.10 -30.83 6.36
N GLU A 263 -2.70 -31.06 7.61
CA GLU A 263 -1.51 -31.86 7.94
C GLU A 263 -1.63 -33.28 7.36
N ASP A 264 -2.80 -33.91 7.54
CA ASP A 264 -3.09 -35.24 7.03
C ASP A 264 -3.06 -35.32 5.50
N ILE A 265 -3.61 -34.34 4.79
CA ILE A 265 -3.57 -34.23 3.31
C ILE A 265 -2.11 -34.14 2.83
N LYS A 266 -1.35 -33.24 3.45
CA LYS A 266 0.04 -32.97 3.06
C LYS A 266 0.99 -34.12 3.36
N GLU A 267 0.85 -34.79 4.50
CA GLU A 267 1.66 -35.97 4.84
C GLU A 267 1.51 -37.08 3.79
N LYS A 268 0.36 -37.14 3.12
CA LYS A 268 0.06 -38.12 2.07
C LYS A 268 0.37 -37.61 0.66
N GLY A 269 0.90 -36.39 0.53
CA GLY A 269 1.34 -35.82 -0.74
C GLY A 269 0.22 -35.32 -1.65
N PHE A 270 -0.95 -35.03 -1.10
CA PHE A 270 -2.05 -34.39 -1.83
C PHE A 270 -1.96 -32.86 -1.72
N ASP A 271 -2.54 -32.18 -2.72
CA ASP A 271 -2.64 -30.72 -2.74
C ASP A 271 -3.90 -30.27 -2.00
N PRO A 272 -3.80 -29.40 -0.96
CA PRO A 272 -4.99 -28.91 -0.27
C PRO A 272 -5.95 -28.13 -1.17
N GLU A 273 -5.49 -27.53 -2.28
CA GLU A 273 -6.36 -26.80 -3.23
C GLU A 273 -7.42 -27.68 -3.90
N ASP A 274 -7.21 -29.01 -3.94
CA ASP A 274 -8.16 -29.96 -4.52
C ASP A 274 -9.33 -30.32 -3.59
N PHE A 275 -9.31 -29.85 -2.34
CA PHE A 275 -10.31 -30.19 -1.32
C PHE A 275 -11.30 -29.06 -1.06
N ARG A 276 -12.57 -29.45 -0.99
CA ARG A 276 -13.68 -28.60 -0.55
C ARG A 276 -14.31 -29.15 0.72
N VAL A 277 -14.30 -28.33 1.77
CA VAL A 277 -14.79 -28.73 3.09
C VAL A 277 -16.03 -27.93 3.44
N TYR A 278 -17.09 -28.62 3.84
CA TYR A 278 -18.30 -28.01 4.38
C TYR A 278 -18.27 -28.06 5.90
N THR A 279 -18.58 -26.95 6.57
CA THR A 279 -18.69 -26.90 8.03
C THR A 279 -19.95 -26.19 8.49
N GLN A 280 -20.53 -26.70 9.58
CA GLN A 280 -21.64 -26.08 10.32
C GLN A 280 -21.16 -25.41 11.61
N ASP A 281 -19.88 -25.53 11.94
CA ASP A 281 -19.22 -24.89 13.09
C ASP A 281 -17.80 -24.50 12.67
N PHE A 282 -17.72 -23.46 11.85
CA PHE A 282 -16.50 -22.79 11.41
C PHE A 282 -15.62 -22.41 12.58
N ARG A 283 -16.19 -21.89 13.68
CA ARG A 283 -15.38 -21.50 14.83
C ARG A 283 -14.66 -22.69 15.43
N SER A 284 -15.35 -23.79 15.72
CA SER A 284 -14.71 -24.97 16.30
C SER A 284 -13.77 -25.68 15.32
N TYR A 285 -14.08 -25.64 14.02
CA TYR A 285 -13.31 -26.35 13.00
C TYR A 285 -12.06 -25.60 12.53
N ALA A 286 -12.19 -24.31 12.21
CA ALA A 286 -11.13 -23.50 11.62
C ALA A 286 -10.46 -22.55 12.61
N CYS A 287 -11.12 -22.15 13.70
CA CYS A 287 -10.57 -21.19 14.65
C CYS A 287 -10.14 -21.84 15.97
N ASP A 288 -8.85 -21.81 16.29
CA ASP A 288 -8.37 -22.33 17.58
C ASP A 288 -9.00 -21.61 18.78
N ASN A 289 -8.81 -20.28 18.89
CA ASN A 289 -9.22 -19.49 20.07
C ASN A 289 -9.82 -18.13 19.68
N ASN A 290 -9.25 -17.49 18.67
CA ASN A 290 -9.76 -16.30 18.02
C ASN A 290 -9.41 -16.47 16.54
N CYS A 291 -10.32 -16.18 15.62
CA CYS A 291 -10.17 -16.44 14.18
C CYS A 291 -9.11 -15.54 13.49
N ASN A 292 -8.02 -15.22 14.18
CA ASN A 292 -6.87 -14.51 13.63
C ASN A 292 -5.80 -15.49 13.17
N ASN A 293 -5.02 -15.07 12.16
CA ASN A 293 -3.91 -15.82 11.58
C ASN A 293 -4.35 -17.15 10.96
N LEU A 294 -5.56 -17.17 10.41
CA LEU A 294 -6.08 -18.30 9.67
C LEU A 294 -5.29 -18.48 8.37
N ASN A 295 -4.87 -19.71 8.10
CA ASN A 295 -4.21 -20.12 6.87
C ASN A 295 -4.84 -21.43 6.42
N PHE A 296 -5.50 -21.44 5.27
CA PHE A 296 -6.16 -22.65 4.78
C PHE A 296 -5.27 -23.46 3.84
N GLU A 297 -4.08 -22.93 3.52
CA GLU A 297 -3.12 -23.54 2.61
C GLU A 297 -3.71 -23.93 1.25
N GLY A 298 -4.71 -23.18 0.77
CA GLY A 298 -5.41 -23.40 -0.49
C GLY A 298 -6.76 -24.11 -0.38
N ILE A 299 -7.14 -24.64 0.79
CA ILE A 299 -8.44 -25.33 0.95
C ILE A 299 -9.62 -24.38 0.68
N ASN A 300 -10.63 -24.92 -0.01
CA ASN A 300 -11.94 -24.31 -0.20
C ASN A 300 -12.86 -24.65 0.98
N LEU A 301 -13.15 -23.68 1.85
CA LEU A 301 -14.01 -23.88 3.03
C LEU A 301 -15.37 -23.20 2.84
N VAL A 302 -16.43 -24.00 2.93
CA VAL A 302 -17.83 -23.55 2.82
C VAL A 302 -18.50 -23.61 4.19
N VAL A 303 -19.00 -22.46 4.65
CA VAL A 303 -19.63 -22.27 5.96
C VAL A 303 -21.13 -22.12 5.79
N ASP A 304 -21.89 -22.90 6.56
CA ASP A 304 -23.35 -22.82 6.61
C ASP A 304 -23.85 -21.44 7.08
N GLN A 305 -25.01 -21.03 6.55
CA GLN A 305 -25.65 -19.76 6.86
C GLN A 305 -25.83 -19.48 8.37
N ASN A 306 -26.01 -20.52 9.18
CA ASN A 306 -26.31 -20.39 10.60
C ASN A 306 -25.08 -20.13 11.48
N ASP A 307 -23.87 -20.30 10.94
CA ASP A 307 -22.61 -20.14 11.69
C ASP A 307 -21.76 -18.94 11.23
N ALA A 308 -22.31 -18.11 10.34
CA ALA A 308 -21.67 -16.94 9.77
C ALA A 308 -21.29 -15.83 10.80
N GLY A 309 -21.77 -15.93 12.04
CA GLY A 309 -21.60 -14.94 13.11
C GLY A 309 -20.46 -15.18 14.12
N ALA A 310 -19.64 -16.22 13.93
CA ALA A 310 -18.78 -16.73 15.00
C ALA A 310 -17.40 -16.03 15.17
N PHE A 311 -17.22 -14.84 14.59
CA PHE A 311 -15.91 -14.18 14.51
C PHE A 311 -15.87 -12.94 15.44
N ASN A 312 -14.88 -12.87 16.34
CA ASN A 312 -14.61 -11.66 17.17
C ASN A 312 -13.59 -10.71 16.50
N ASN A 313 -12.70 -11.28 15.69
CA ASN A 313 -11.82 -10.62 14.73
C ASN A 313 -11.44 -11.67 13.68
N MET A 314 -11.15 -11.25 12.45
CA MET A 314 -10.49 -12.08 11.45
C MET A 314 -9.33 -11.31 10.82
N ASN A 315 -8.23 -11.23 11.55
CA ASN A 315 -7.02 -10.54 11.11
C ASN A 315 -6.01 -11.54 10.56
N ASN A 316 -5.22 -11.14 9.56
CA ASN A 316 -4.16 -11.97 8.97
C ASN A 316 -4.66 -13.29 8.36
N PHE A 317 -5.87 -13.33 7.80
CA PHE A 317 -6.33 -14.47 6.98
C PHE A 317 -5.52 -14.51 5.67
N VAL A 318 -4.92 -15.66 5.35
CA VAL A 318 -4.05 -15.86 4.19
C VAL A 318 -4.34 -17.20 3.50
N ASN A 319 -4.11 -17.27 2.18
CA ASN A 319 -4.04 -18.51 1.40
C ASN A 319 -5.22 -19.46 1.60
N GLY A 320 -6.43 -19.00 1.28
CA GLY A 320 -7.64 -19.80 1.42
C GLY A 320 -8.84 -19.23 0.69
N ASP A 321 -9.75 -20.11 0.29
CA ASP A 321 -11.03 -19.74 -0.31
C ASP A 321 -12.14 -19.96 0.70
N LEU A 322 -12.67 -18.87 1.26
CA LEU A 322 -13.71 -18.87 2.29
C LEU A 322 -15.05 -18.47 1.69
N ILE A 323 -16.01 -19.39 1.66
CA ILE A 323 -17.37 -19.16 1.21
C ILE A 323 -18.29 -19.24 2.42
N ILE A 324 -19.02 -18.18 2.73
CA ILE A 324 -19.99 -18.12 3.83
C ILE A 324 -21.36 -17.91 3.23
N ASP A 325 -22.24 -18.90 3.38
CA ASP A 325 -23.63 -18.88 2.91
C ASP A 325 -24.52 -17.94 3.75
N GLY A 326 -23.99 -16.80 4.19
CA GLY A 326 -24.66 -15.89 5.12
C GLY A 326 -23.90 -14.58 5.30
N THR A 327 -24.21 -13.87 6.38
CA THR A 327 -23.55 -12.60 6.72
C THR A 327 -22.31 -12.86 7.56
N LEU A 328 -21.13 -12.53 7.03
CA LEU A 328 -19.89 -12.56 7.80
C LEU A 328 -19.93 -11.46 8.88
N THR A 329 -19.99 -11.86 10.15
CA THR A 329 -19.91 -10.92 11.28
C THR A 329 -18.59 -11.09 12.00
N THR A 330 -17.71 -10.09 11.94
CA THR A 330 -16.37 -10.15 12.56
C THR A 330 -16.24 -9.48 13.91
N GLY A 331 -17.31 -8.91 14.46
CA GLY A 331 -17.23 -8.08 15.66
C GLY A 331 -16.29 -6.92 15.37
N ASN A 332 -15.04 -6.94 15.85
CA ASN A 332 -14.16 -5.78 15.80
C ASN A 332 -13.49 -5.52 14.43
N ASN A 333 -12.44 -6.26 14.02
CA ASN A 333 -11.67 -5.93 12.81
C ASN A 333 -11.53 -7.09 11.81
N LEU A 334 -11.32 -6.67 10.56
CA LEU A 334 -10.95 -7.47 9.42
C LEU A 334 -9.74 -6.83 8.71
N ILE A 335 -8.53 -7.09 9.21
CA ILE A 335 -7.30 -6.41 8.73
C ILE A 335 -6.19 -7.37 8.31
N ASN A 336 -5.31 -6.89 7.41
CA ASN A 336 -4.13 -7.61 6.91
C ASN A 336 -4.46 -8.91 6.16
N LEU A 337 -5.55 -8.89 5.37
CA LEU A 337 -5.95 -10.02 4.53
C LEU A 337 -4.90 -10.27 3.44
N GLY A 338 -4.52 -11.52 3.19
CA GLY A 338 -3.62 -11.92 2.10
C GLY A 338 -2.20 -11.33 2.16
N LYS A 339 -1.77 -10.86 3.34
CA LYS A 339 -0.48 -10.15 3.56
C LYS A 339 0.80 -10.90 3.12
N ASN A 340 0.70 -12.19 2.78
CA ASN A 340 1.84 -13.02 2.37
C ASN A 340 1.98 -13.13 0.84
N GLY A 341 1.24 -12.34 0.06
CA GLY A 341 1.36 -12.33 -1.40
C GLY A 341 0.66 -13.48 -2.11
N VAL A 342 -0.09 -14.30 -1.38
CA VAL A 342 -0.86 -15.42 -1.95
C VAL A 342 -2.30 -14.99 -2.12
N LYS A 343 -2.83 -15.19 -3.33
CA LYS A 343 -4.20 -14.85 -3.70
C LYS A 343 -5.19 -15.65 -2.85
N GLN A 344 -6.29 -15.01 -2.47
CA GLN A 344 -7.35 -15.64 -1.71
C GLN A 344 -8.72 -15.06 -2.07
N ASN A 345 -9.77 -15.85 -1.89
CA ASN A 345 -11.15 -15.40 -2.08
C ASN A 345 -11.94 -15.46 -0.77
N ILE A 346 -12.71 -14.41 -0.50
CA ILE A 346 -13.71 -14.38 0.58
C ILE A 346 -15.05 -14.05 -0.05
N ILE A 347 -16.01 -14.96 0.04
CA ILE A 347 -17.32 -14.85 -0.61
C ILE A 347 -18.41 -14.93 0.44
N VAL A 348 -19.25 -13.90 0.54
CA VAL A 348 -20.29 -13.78 1.56
C VAL A 348 -21.59 -13.26 0.97
N LYS A 349 -22.73 -13.55 1.60
CA LYS A 349 -24.01 -12.89 1.25
C LYS A 349 -24.10 -11.49 1.84
N GLY A 350 -23.67 -11.33 3.09
CA GLY A 350 -23.67 -10.05 3.80
C GLY A 350 -22.38 -9.83 4.59
N LEU A 351 -22.18 -8.61 5.06
CA LEU A 351 -21.01 -8.23 5.85
C LEU A 351 -21.40 -7.34 7.01
N ASP A 352 -20.86 -7.65 8.19
CA ASP A 352 -21.01 -6.85 9.40
C ASP A 352 -19.69 -6.78 10.20
N VAL A 353 -19.04 -5.62 10.16
CA VAL A 353 -17.77 -5.35 10.84
C VAL A 353 -17.90 -4.10 11.70
N ASP A 354 -17.77 -4.19 13.02
CA ASP A 354 -17.97 -3.06 13.95
C ASP A 354 -16.91 -1.96 13.81
N ASN A 355 -15.72 -2.27 13.26
CA ASN A 355 -14.59 -1.34 13.23
C ASN A 355 -13.95 -1.22 11.84
N ASN A 356 -12.86 -1.94 11.54
CA ASN A 356 -12.04 -1.66 10.36
C ASN A 356 -11.97 -2.82 9.38
N ILE A 357 -12.04 -2.48 8.09
CA ILE A 357 -11.58 -3.28 6.97
C ILE A 357 -10.41 -2.51 6.34
N LYS A 358 -9.17 -2.97 6.53
CA LYS A 358 -7.95 -2.28 6.08
C LYS A 358 -6.86 -3.27 5.70
N ASN A 359 -5.86 -2.78 4.95
CA ASN A 359 -4.65 -3.53 4.61
C ASN A 359 -5.02 -4.85 3.93
N MET A 360 -5.81 -4.74 2.86
CA MET A 360 -6.24 -5.88 2.06
C MET A 360 -5.21 -6.10 0.96
N TYR A 361 -4.53 -7.24 0.96
CA TYR A 361 -3.52 -7.61 -0.03
C TYR A 361 -3.99 -8.86 -0.76
N TYR A 362 -3.84 -8.92 -2.08
CA TYR A 362 -4.10 -10.11 -2.89
C TYR A 362 -5.44 -10.82 -2.58
N THR A 363 -6.47 -10.07 -2.19
CA THR A 363 -7.74 -10.63 -1.74
C THR A 363 -8.86 -10.23 -2.67
N ASN A 364 -9.59 -11.20 -3.23
CA ASN A 364 -10.89 -10.92 -3.81
C ASN A 364 -11.96 -11.08 -2.74
N PHE A 365 -12.64 -10.00 -2.41
CA PHE A 365 -13.70 -9.99 -1.42
C PHE A 365 -15.03 -9.76 -2.12
N LEU A 366 -15.85 -10.81 -2.21
CA LEU A 366 -17.15 -10.82 -2.84
C LEU A 366 -18.26 -10.70 -1.79
N VAL A 367 -19.15 -9.71 -1.96
CA VAL A 367 -20.41 -9.57 -1.22
C VAL A 367 -21.56 -9.64 -2.22
N LEU A 368 -22.23 -10.79 -2.25
CA LEU A 368 -23.17 -11.14 -3.33
C LEU A 368 -24.64 -10.89 -2.99
N GLY A 369 -24.94 -10.51 -1.75
CA GLY A 369 -26.30 -10.24 -1.30
C GLY A 369 -27.15 -11.49 -1.12
N ASN A 370 -28.40 -11.31 -0.69
CA ASN A 370 -29.37 -12.38 -0.52
C ASN A 370 -30.12 -12.63 -1.84
N GLU A 371 -30.37 -13.89 -2.17
CA GLU A 371 -31.15 -14.25 -3.37
C GLU A 371 -32.62 -13.86 -3.27
N GLU A 372 -33.22 -14.14 -2.10
CA GLU A 372 -34.62 -13.84 -1.81
C GLU A 372 -34.74 -13.06 -0.50
N GLY A 373 -35.87 -12.35 -0.34
CA GLY A 373 -36.19 -11.64 0.90
C GLY A 373 -35.63 -10.22 0.93
N THR A 374 -35.07 -9.82 2.08
CA THR A 374 -34.53 -8.47 2.26
C THR A 374 -33.09 -8.38 1.79
N ASP A 375 -32.75 -7.30 1.09
CA ASP A 375 -31.38 -7.00 0.68
C ASP A 375 -30.39 -7.16 1.82
N ALA A 376 -29.24 -7.74 1.52
CA ALA A 376 -28.20 -7.98 2.51
C ALA A 376 -27.61 -6.67 3.03
N ARG A 377 -27.11 -6.73 4.26
CA ARG A 377 -26.38 -5.64 4.90
C ARG A 377 -24.92 -5.66 4.46
N LEU A 378 -24.37 -4.48 4.22
CA LEU A 378 -22.94 -4.25 4.02
C LEU A 378 -22.50 -3.19 5.03
N GLN A 379 -22.11 -3.63 6.22
CA GLN A 379 -21.79 -2.77 7.34
C GLN A 379 -20.30 -2.84 7.71
N TRP A 380 -19.71 -1.66 7.93
CA TRP A 380 -18.39 -1.49 8.52
C TRP A 380 -18.42 -0.34 9.54
N GLY A 381 -17.49 -0.31 10.48
CA GLY A 381 -17.40 0.73 11.50
C GLY A 381 -16.82 2.04 10.99
N LYS A 382 -15.49 2.11 10.95
CA LYS A 382 -14.72 3.35 10.73
C LYS A 382 -14.11 3.46 9.35
N HIS A 383 -13.56 2.37 8.83
CA HIS A 383 -12.76 2.39 7.61
C HIS A 383 -13.02 1.15 6.76
N PHE A 384 -13.12 1.37 5.46
CA PHE A 384 -13.14 0.32 4.44
C PHE A 384 -12.15 0.70 3.35
N THR A 385 -11.01 0.01 3.29
CA THR A 385 -9.97 0.22 2.29
C THR A 385 -9.73 -1.04 1.49
N VAL A 386 -9.75 -0.93 0.16
CA VAL A 386 -9.31 -1.97 -0.78
C VAL A 386 -7.95 -1.55 -1.32
N ASP A 387 -6.96 -2.44 -1.19
CA ASP A 387 -5.55 -2.12 -1.37
C ASP A 387 -4.88 -3.14 -2.31
N ASN A 388 -3.56 -3.02 -2.53
CA ASN A 388 -2.64 -3.95 -3.20
C ASN A 388 -3.25 -5.23 -3.81
N TYR A 389 -3.51 -5.18 -5.12
CA TYR A 389 -4.01 -6.28 -5.95
C TYR A 389 -5.29 -6.95 -5.43
N SER A 390 -6.04 -6.23 -4.59
CA SER A 390 -7.29 -6.70 -4.02
C SER A 390 -8.48 -6.11 -4.77
N ARG A 391 -9.58 -6.87 -4.77
CA ARG A 391 -10.80 -6.51 -5.46
C ARG A 391 -11.97 -6.62 -4.49
N LEU A 392 -12.78 -5.56 -4.39
CA LEU A 392 -14.09 -5.65 -3.77
C LEU A 392 -15.14 -5.88 -4.86
N CYS A 393 -15.90 -6.96 -4.72
CA CYS A 393 -16.83 -7.42 -5.72
C CYS A 393 -18.24 -7.43 -5.14
N ILE A 394 -19.16 -6.67 -5.74
CA ILE A 394 -20.49 -6.49 -5.16
C ILE A 394 -21.61 -6.70 -6.17
N ASP A 395 -22.62 -7.48 -5.79
CA ASP A 395 -23.90 -7.50 -6.51
C ASP A 395 -24.80 -6.41 -5.92
N ILE A 396 -24.92 -5.28 -6.63
CA ILE A 396 -25.66 -4.12 -6.12
C ILE A 396 -27.18 -4.30 -6.20
N ASP A 397 -27.67 -5.35 -6.85
CA ASP A 397 -29.11 -5.64 -6.90
C ASP A 397 -29.63 -6.25 -5.61
N ARG A 398 -28.73 -6.84 -4.82
CA ARG A 398 -29.05 -7.65 -3.64
C ARG A 398 -28.52 -7.07 -2.32
N ILE A 399 -27.98 -5.86 -2.35
CA ILE A 399 -27.42 -5.14 -1.20
C ILE A 399 -28.28 -3.91 -0.87
N ASN A 400 -28.45 -3.65 0.42
CA ASN A 400 -29.26 -2.55 0.92
C ASN A 400 -28.78 -1.20 0.35
N GLN A 401 -29.71 -0.44 -0.26
CA GLN A 401 -29.37 0.85 -0.90
C GLN A 401 -28.68 1.84 0.04
N ALA A 402 -29.06 1.90 1.32
CA ALA A 402 -28.43 2.83 2.28
C ALA A 402 -26.96 2.47 2.55
N ASP A 403 -26.62 1.18 2.49
CA ASP A 403 -25.26 0.70 2.64
C ASP A 403 -24.44 0.99 1.38
N LEU A 404 -25.02 0.82 0.18
CA LEU A 404 -24.40 1.23 -1.09
C LEU A 404 -24.13 2.73 -1.14
N ASP A 405 -25.11 3.54 -0.72
CA ASP A 405 -24.97 5.00 -0.64
C ASP A 405 -23.82 5.36 0.32
N ARG A 406 -23.68 4.66 1.44
CA ARG A 406 -22.57 4.88 2.37
C ARG A 406 -21.24 4.43 1.75
N LEU A 407 -21.21 3.29 1.07
CA LEU A 407 -20.02 2.71 0.46
C LEU A 407 -19.45 3.67 -0.58
N SER A 408 -20.32 4.24 -1.43
CA SER A 408 -19.94 5.24 -2.44
C SER A 408 -19.16 6.44 -1.86
N ARG A 409 -19.43 6.82 -0.60
CA ARG A 409 -18.82 7.96 0.08
C ARG A 409 -17.58 7.61 0.89
N GLU A 410 -17.54 6.42 1.49
CA GLU A 410 -16.55 6.06 2.51
C GLU A 410 -15.50 5.06 2.04
N LEU A 411 -15.76 4.27 0.99
CA LEU A 411 -14.82 3.28 0.48
C LEU A 411 -13.52 3.95 -0.01
N GLN A 412 -12.37 3.49 0.45
CA GLN A 412 -11.07 4.03 0.03
C GLN A 412 -10.34 3.00 -0.82
N PHE A 413 -9.63 3.49 -1.83
CA PHE A 413 -8.71 2.69 -2.62
C PHE A 413 -7.29 3.20 -2.37
N SER A 414 -6.35 2.26 -2.34
CA SER A 414 -4.92 2.55 -2.38
C SER A 414 -4.24 1.58 -3.32
N ASN A 415 -3.08 1.99 -3.86
CA ASN A 415 -2.29 1.20 -4.79
C ASN A 415 -3.17 0.65 -5.94
N SER A 416 -3.10 -0.65 -6.23
CA SER A 416 -3.85 -1.32 -7.30
C SER A 416 -5.23 -1.85 -6.88
N GLY A 417 -5.78 -1.41 -5.74
CA GLY A 417 -7.10 -1.82 -5.27
C GLY A 417 -8.22 -1.38 -6.21
N SER A 418 -9.22 -2.24 -6.43
CA SER A 418 -10.35 -1.94 -7.33
C SER A 418 -11.69 -2.48 -6.83
N LEU A 419 -12.79 -1.99 -7.41
CA LEU A 419 -14.14 -2.50 -7.17
C LEU A 419 -14.76 -2.94 -8.49
N ILE A 420 -15.39 -4.12 -8.46
CA ILE A 420 -16.19 -4.62 -9.56
C ILE A 420 -17.62 -4.77 -9.06
N TYR A 421 -18.60 -4.24 -9.78
CA TYR A 421 -20.00 -4.41 -9.42
C TYR A 421 -20.81 -5.09 -10.52
N TYR A 422 -21.85 -5.82 -10.12
CA TYR A 422 -22.84 -6.37 -11.03
C TYR A 422 -24.22 -5.78 -10.76
N SER A 423 -24.97 -5.55 -11.84
CA SER A 423 -26.41 -5.33 -11.81
C SER A 423 -27.02 -5.83 -13.12
N ALA A 424 -28.14 -6.53 -13.01
CA ALA A 424 -28.97 -6.92 -14.14
C ALA A 424 -29.67 -5.71 -14.80
N ASP A 425 -29.87 -4.60 -14.07
CA ASP A 425 -30.39 -3.36 -14.65
C ASP A 425 -29.25 -2.51 -15.23
N LEU A 426 -29.23 -2.35 -16.55
CA LEU A 426 -28.24 -1.53 -17.25
C LEU A 426 -28.21 -0.07 -16.78
N ASN A 427 -29.30 0.45 -16.21
CA ASN A 427 -29.40 1.82 -15.73
C ASN A 427 -28.97 1.99 -14.27
N LYS A 428 -28.81 0.89 -13.53
CA LYS A 428 -28.35 0.93 -12.14
C LYS A 428 -26.83 0.92 -12.13
N THR A 429 -26.25 2.02 -11.66
CA THR A 429 -24.80 2.20 -11.62
C THR A 429 -24.32 2.41 -10.19
N PHE A 430 -23.09 1.99 -9.94
CA PHE A 430 -22.37 2.34 -8.73
C PHE A 430 -21.32 3.39 -9.06
N SER A 431 -21.24 4.45 -8.27
CA SER A 431 -20.28 5.53 -8.49
C SER A 431 -19.74 6.02 -7.16
N LEU A 432 -18.45 6.33 -7.13
CA LEU A 432 -17.79 6.91 -5.97
C LEU A 432 -18.07 8.41 -5.93
N ILE A 433 -18.58 8.90 -4.80
CA ILE A 433 -18.89 10.31 -4.61
C ILE A 433 -18.23 10.88 -3.35
N ASP A 434 -17.87 12.15 -3.38
CA ASP A 434 -17.39 12.86 -2.20
C ASP A 434 -18.55 13.35 -1.29
N LYS A 435 -18.22 14.01 -0.18
CA LYS A 435 -19.22 14.57 0.75
C LYS A 435 -20.17 15.60 0.12
N LYS A 436 -19.84 16.11 -1.06
CA LYS A 436 -20.64 17.08 -1.83
C LYS A 436 -21.36 16.43 -3.02
N GLY A 437 -21.28 15.11 -3.18
CA GLY A 437 -21.89 14.37 -4.28
C GLY A 437 -21.14 14.45 -5.61
N ARG A 438 -19.87 14.87 -5.60
CA ARG A 438 -19.04 14.95 -6.81
C ARG A 438 -18.30 13.64 -7.01
N ASP A 439 -18.11 13.24 -8.27
CA ASP A 439 -17.30 12.07 -8.61
C ASP A 439 -15.90 12.16 -7.99
N ARG A 440 -15.43 11.05 -7.41
CA ARG A 440 -14.10 10.97 -6.78
C ARG A 440 -13.19 9.89 -7.36
N GLY A 441 -13.27 9.70 -8.69
CA GLY A 441 -12.47 8.73 -9.41
C GLY A 441 -13.20 7.42 -9.63
N THR A 442 -14.51 7.46 -9.93
CA THR A 442 -15.26 6.24 -10.26
C THR A 442 -14.62 5.53 -11.44
N GLU A 443 -14.28 6.26 -12.49
CA GLU A 443 -13.67 5.73 -13.72
C GLU A 443 -12.30 5.08 -13.47
N VAL A 444 -11.61 5.45 -12.39
CA VAL A 444 -10.32 4.86 -12.03
C VAL A 444 -10.52 3.51 -11.35
N TYR A 445 -11.35 3.47 -10.30
CA TYR A 445 -11.38 2.34 -9.37
C TYR A 445 -12.55 1.38 -9.57
N VAL A 446 -13.62 1.78 -10.25
CA VAL A 446 -14.87 1.03 -10.34
C VAL A 446 -15.07 0.50 -11.75
N LYS A 447 -15.33 -0.80 -11.84
CA LYS A 447 -15.72 -1.49 -13.07
C LYS A 447 -17.07 -2.17 -12.90
N ARG A 448 -17.83 -2.22 -14.00
CA ARG A 448 -19.05 -3.01 -14.07
C ARG A 448 -18.74 -4.37 -14.70
N GLY A 449 -19.29 -5.46 -14.15
CA GLY A 449 -19.39 -6.74 -14.84
C GLY A 449 -20.59 -6.73 -15.80
N GLU A 450 -20.35 -7.07 -17.06
CA GLU A 450 -21.38 -7.07 -18.11
C GLU A 450 -22.38 -8.23 -17.95
N THR A 451 -21.85 -9.40 -17.60
CA THR A 451 -22.64 -10.60 -17.28
C THR A 451 -22.34 -11.03 -15.85
N TYR A 452 -23.21 -11.86 -15.27
CA TYR A 452 -22.97 -12.40 -13.93
C TYR A 452 -21.75 -13.32 -13.92
N THR A 453 -21.60 -14.15 -14.95
CA THR A 453 -20.42 -15.01 -15.16
C THR A 453 -19.13 -14.21 -15.17
N SER A 454 -19.04 -13.15 -15.96
CA SER A 454 -17.80 -12.38 -16.06
C SER A 454 -17.53 -11.48 -14.86
N PHE A 455 -18.59 -11.01 -14.20
CA PHE A 455 -18.45 -10.44 -12.87
C PHE A 455 -17.74 -11.41 -11.92
N LEU A 456 -18.23 -12.65 -11.80
CA LEU A 456 -17.65 -13.65 -10.91
C LEU A 456 -16.22 -14.04 -11.29
N GLN A 457 -15.95 -14.24 -12.58
CA GLN A 457 -14.61 -14.55 -13.09
C GLN A 457 -13.60 -13.44 -12.80
N ASN A 458 -13.99 -12.18 -13.00
CA ASN A 458 -13.12 -11.03 -12.72
C ASN A 458 -12.90 -10.82 -11.21
N CYS A 459 -13.80 -11.37 -10.42
CA CYS A 459 -13.69 -11.48 -8.97
C CYS A 459 -12.94 -12.73 -8.50
N GLY A 460 -12.33 -13.51 -9.41
CA GLY A 460 -11.50 -14.66 -9.09
C GLY A 460 -12.25 -15.97 -8.85
N VAL A 461 -13.56 -16.02 -9.14
CA VAL A 461 -14.36 -17.25 -9.07
C VAL A 461 -14.33 -17.95 -10.43
N SER A 462 -13.79 -19.17 -10.50
CA SER A 462 -13.74 -19.95 -11.72
C SER A 462 -14.37 -21.32 -11.53
N LEU A 463 -15.04 -21.85 -12.56
CA LEU A 463 -15.36 -23.28 -12.65
C LEU A 463 -14.19 -23.99 -13.32
N LYS A 464 -13.79 -25.16 -12.80
CA LYS A 464 -12.71 -26.01 -13.36
C LYS A 464 -13.00 -26.45 -14.81
N ASP A 465 -14.22 -26.31 -15.33
CA ASP A 465 -14.60 -26.59 -16.71
C ASP A 465 -15.39 -25.42 -17.33
N MET A 466 -14.73 -24.53 -18.08
CA MET A 466 -15.42 -23.61 -18.98
C MET A 466 -14.54 -23.19 -20.17
N GLN A 467 -15.07 -23.36 -21.39
CA GLN A 467 -14.53 -22.79 -22.63
C GLN A 467 -15.12 -21.40 -22.89
N THR A 468 -14.66 -20.39 -22.15
CA THR A 468 -14.51 -19.05 -22.71
C THR A 468 -13.02 -18.81 -22.91
N MET A 469 -12.61 -17.98 -23.88
CA MET A 469 -11.23 -17.51 -23.96
C MET A 469 -11.16 -16.14 -23.29
N PRO A 470 -11.12 -16.07 -21.94
CA PRO A 470 -10.94 -14.79 -21.30
C PRO A 470 -9.58 -14.25 -21.71
N THR A 471 -9.56 -12.98 -22.13
CA THR A 471 -8.31 -12.31 -22.47
C THR A 471 -7.73 -11.70 -21.20
N ASP A 472 -6.46 -12.01 -20.94
CA ASP A 472 -5.72 -11.40 -19.84
C ASP A 472 -5.34 -9.96 -20.17
N VAL A 473 -5.56 -9.06 -19.23
CA VAL A 473 -5.10 -7.68 -19.26
C VAL A 473 -4.38 -7.38 -17.96
N ALA A 474 -3.15 -6.90 -18.01
CA ALA A 474 -2.34 -6.59 -16.84
C ALA A 474 -3.02 -5.54 -15.92
N VAL A 475 -2.60 -5.49 -14.66
CA VAL A 475 -3.02 -4.47 -13.69
C VAL A 475 -1.88 -3.49 -13.39
N PRO A 476 -2.15 -2.29 -12.85
CA PRO A 476 -1.08 -1.40 -12.45
C PRO A 476 -0.16 -2.04 -11.40
N ASN A 477 1.14 -1.81 -11.54
CA ASN A 477 2.15 -2.24 -10.58
C ASN A 477 2.20 -1.28 -9.38
N ALA A 478 2.32 -1.81 -8.16
CA ALA A 478 2.55 -0.98 -6.99
C ALA A 478 4.00 -0.47 -7.03
N ILE A 479 4.18 0.85 -7.04
CA ILE A 479 5.51 1.46 -7.08
C ILE A 479 6.04 1.59 -5.65
N ASP A 480 7.11 0.88 -5.32
CA ASP A 480 7.73 0.90 -3.97
C ASP A 480 8.35 2.27 -3.63
N THR A 481 8.57 2.52 -2.34
CA THR A 481 9.11 3.76 -1.77
C THR A 481 10.61 3.72 -1.51
N GLY A 482 11.38 2.99 -2.30
CA GLY A 482 12.84 2.98 -2.21
C GLY A 482 13.42 4.40 -2.31
N PHE A 483 13.70 5.00 -1.16
CA PHE A 483 14.35 6.31 -1.01
C PHE A 483 15.53 6.10 -0.07
N ASP A 484 16.73 6.04 -0.64
CA ASP A 484 17.97 5.91 0.12
C ASP A 484 18.61 7.28 0.28
N PHE A 485 19.11 7.59 1.48
CA PHE A 485 19.49 8.93 1.91
C PHE A 485 20.86 8.93 2.59
N GLU A 486 21.79 9.70 2.01
CA GLU A 486 23.15 9.87 2.52
C GLU A 486 23.49 11.35 2.75
N VAL A 487 24.25 11.63 3.82
CA VAL A 487 24.74 12.97 4.16
C VAL A 487 26.25 12.91 4.36
N GLU A 488 26.97 13.74 3.59
CA GLU A 488 28.40 13.93 3.74
C GLU A 488 28.68 15.22 4.54
N TYR A 489 29.51 15.08 5.59
CA TYR A 489 29.86 16.14 6.54
C TYR A 489 31.14 16.87 6.17
#